data_AF-A0A2V3PMR7-F1
#
_entry.id   AF-A0A2V3PMR7-F1
#
_cell.length_a   1.000
_cell.length_b   1.000
_cell.length_c   1.000
_cell.angle_alpha   90.00
_cell.angle_beta   90.00
_cell.angle_gamma   90.00
#
_symmetry.space_group_name_H-M   'P 1'
#
loop_
_entity.id
_entity.type
_entity.pdbx_description
1 polymer ?
#
loop_
_entity_poly.entity_id
_entity_poly.type
_entity_poly.pdbx_seq_one_letter_code
_entity_poly.pdbx_strand_id
1 'polypeptide(L)'
;MILYLIQTLLQALVISLCCVAIHVTTWKGMILHSTSKTLDKSLRAFFRKFFYMSEGKSWNLTLYLLTPIYRCIICMSSFWTIMFWFFWNFNLGLMILVVCGINTIITAIISNLLPDE
;
A
#
# COMPACT_ATOMS: atom_id res chain seq x y z
N MET A 1 -3.51 -13.37 -27.68
CA MET A 1 -2.30 -13.34 -26.83
C MET A 1 -1.80 -11.92 -26.56
N ILE A 2 -1.46 -11.13 -27.59
CA ILE A 2 -0.93 -9.76 -27.41
C ILE A 2 -1.92 -8.83 -26.67
N LEU A 3 -3.19 -8.81 -27.08
CA LEU A 3 -4.22 -7.98 -26.43
C LEU A 3 -4.39 -8.30 -24.93
N TYR A 4 -4.31 -9.58 -24.57
CA TYR A 4 -4.41 -10.03 -23.18
C TYR A 4 -3.21 -9.57 -22.34
N LEU A 5 -2.00 -9.62 -22.93
CA LEU A 5 -0.79 -9.11 -22.29
C LEU A 5 -0.89 -7.60 -22.06
N ILE A 6 -1.32 -6.84 -23.07
CA ILE A 6 -1.52 -5.39 -22.97
C ILE A 6 -2.52 -5.06 -21.86
N GLN A 7 -3.65 -5.78 -21.81
CA GLN A 7 -4.65 -5.57 -20.78
C GLN A 7 -4.11 -5.85 -19.37
N THR A 8 -3.32 -6.92 -19.20
CA THR A 8 -2.72 -7.28 -17.92
C THR A 8 -1.71 -6.21 -17.46
N LEU A 9 -0.87 -5.72 -18.37
CA LEU A 9 0.09 -4.65 -18.09
C LEU A 9 -0.62 -3.34 -17.72
N LEU A 10 -1.70 -3.00 -18.42
CA LEU A 10 -2.50 -1.81 -18.11
C LEU A 10 -3.13 -1.90 -16.73
N GLN A 11 -3.68 -3.07 -16.36
CA GLN A 11 -4.24 -3.32 -15.03
C GLN A 11 -3.17 -3.20 -13.94
N ALA A 12 -1.99 -3.80 -14.15
CA ALA A 12 -0.88 -3.69 -13.20
C ALA A 12 -0.46 -2.23 -12.99
N LEU A 13 -0.37 -1.46 -14.08
CA LEU A 13 -0.02 -0.05 -14.03
C LEU A 13 -1.06 0.78 -13.27
N VAL A 14 -2.35 0.52 -13.49
CA VAL A 14 -3.43 1.18 -12.75
C VAL A 14 -3.34 0.88 -11.25
N ILE A 15 -3.13 -0.39 -10.87
CA ILE A 15 -2.98 -0.77 -9.45
C ILE A 15 -1.76 -0.08 -8.83
N SER A 16 -0.62 -0.07 -9.51
CA SER A 16 0.59 0.63 -9.07
C SER A 16 0.35 2.13 -8.89
N LEU A 17 -0.31 2.78 -9.84
CA LEU A 17 -0.66 4.21 -9.74
C LEU A 17 -1.61 4.48 -8.57
N CYS A 18 -2.56 3.59 -8.29
CA CYS A 18 -3.40 3.70 -7.09
C CYS A 18 -2.56 3.62 -5.81
N CYS A 19 -1.63 2.67 -5.71
CA CYS A 19 -0.72 2.57 -4.56
C CYS A 19 0.10 3.85 -4.37
N VAL A 20 0.65 4.41 -5.45
CA VAL A 20 1.41 5.65 -5.42
C VAL A 20 0.53 6.83 -5.01
N ALA A 21 -0.66 6.95 -5.58
CA ALA A 21 -1.59 8.03 -5.26
C ALA A 21 -1.98 8.00 -3.77
N ILE A 22 -2.30 6.82 -3.23
CA ILE A 22 -2.60 6.65 -1.80
C ILE A 22 -1.36 7.00 -0.96
N HIS A 23 -0.19 6.51 -1.33
CA HIS A 23 1.04 6.77 -0.58
C HIS A 23 1.37 8.27 -0.53
N VAL A 24 1.46 8.92 -1.69
CA VAL A 24 1.79 10.35 -1.81
C VAL A 24 0.75 11.23 -1.12
N THR A 25 -0.55 10.92 -1.25
CA THR A 25 -1.58 11.72 -0.58
C THR A 25 -1.56 11.61 0.95
N THR A 26 -0.88 10.59 1.50
CA THR A 26 -0.69 10.41 2.94
C THR A 26 0.63 10.98 3.49
N TRP A 27 1.47 11.59 2.65
CA TRP A 27 2.71 12.25 3.07
C TRP A 27 2.48 13.47 3.96
N LYS A 28 3.54 13.89 4.66
CA LYS A 28 3.44 14.99 5.60
C LYS A 28 3.10 16.30 4.87
N GLY A 29 1.95 16.87 5.21
CA GLY A 29 1.47 18.13 4.60
C GLY A 29 0.51 17.92 3.44
N MET A 30 0.24 16.68 3.03
CA MET A 30 -0.73 16.35 2.00
C MET A 30 -2.17 16.21 2.55
N ILE A 31 -3.15 16.24 1.65
CA ILE A 31 -4.59 16.31 1.94
C ILE A 31 -5.04 15.18 2.90
N LEU A 32 -4.56 13.95 2.69
CA LEU A 32 -4.96 12.80 3.49
C LEU A 32 -4.05 12.54 4.70
N HIS A 33 -3.07 13.41 4.99
CA HIS A 33 -2.18 13.25 6.16
C HIS A 33 -2.92 13.27 7.49
N SER A 34 -3.91 14.16 7.62
CA SER A 34 -4.71 14.25 8.84
C SER A 34 -5.57 13.00 9.03
N THR A 35 -6.14 12.52 7.92
CA THR A 35 -6.95 11.29 7.87
C THR A 35 -6.11 10.06 8.19
N SER A 36 -4.92 9.93 7.58
CA SER A 36 -4.01 8.81 7.84
C SER A 36 -3.58 8.80 9.31
N LYS A 37 -3.24 9.96 9.90
CA LYS A 37 -2.96 10.10 11.34
C LYS A 37 -4.13 9.71 12.24
N THR A 38 -5.35 10.07 11.85
CA THR A 38 -6.57 9.74 12.60
C THR A 38 -6.83 8.24 12.55
N LEU A 39 -6.67 7.62 11.38
CA LEU A 39 -6.76 6.17 11.19
C LEU A 39 -5.70 5.44 12.02
N ASP A 40 -4.46 5.90 11.99
CA ASP A 40 -3.33 5.47 12.81
C ASP A 40 -3.71 5.46 14.32
N LYS A 41 -4.36 6.52 14.81
CA LYS A 41 -4.82 6.64 16.21
C LYS A 41 -5.99 5.70 16.51
N SER A 42 -6.99 5.64 15.64
CA SER A 42 -8.17 4.78 15.80
C SER A 42 -7.80 3.30 15.81
N LEU A 43 -6.93 2.85 14.91
CA LEU A 43 -6.44 1.48 14.89
C LEU A 43 -5.63 1.16 16.15
N ARG A 44 -4.73 2.05 16.58
CA ARG A 44 -4.01 1.87 17.86
C ARG A 44 -4.97 1.77 19.06
N ALA A 45 -6.04 2.54 19.09
CA ALA A 45 -7.05 2.47 20.14
C ALA A 45 -7.86 1.17 20.08
N PHE A 46 -8.27 0.76 18.88
CA PHE A 46 -8.99 -0.49 18.64
C PHE A 46 -8.16 -1.71 19.07
N PHE A 47 -6.93 -1.83 18.60
CA PHE A 47 -6.06 -2.95 18.95
C PHE A 47 -5.73 -3.01 20.44
N ARG A 48 -5.51 -1.86 21.09
CA ARG A 48 -5.34 -1.83 22.56
C ARG A 48 -6.56 -2.38 23.29
N LYS A 49 -7.76 -2.02 22.84
CA LYS A 49 -9.01 -2.45 23.47
C LYS A 49 -9.34 -3.93 23.19
N PHE A 50 -9.07 -4.41 21.98
CA PHE A 50 -9.49 -5.75 21.55
C PHE A 50 -8.49 -6.85 21.93
N PHE A 51 -7.18 -6.58 21.90
CA PHE A 51 -6.16 -7.60 22.09
C PHE A 51 -5.50 -7.58 23.47
N TYR A 52 -5.92 -6.72 24.41
CA TYR A 52 -5.31 -6.58 25.75
C TYR A 52 -3.77 -6.58 25.69
N MET A 53 -3.23 -5.92 24.66
CA MET A 53 -1.80 -5.98 24.35
C MET A 53 -1.01 -5.10 25.32
N SER A 54 -0.07 -5.71 26.05
CA SER A 54 0.90 -5.05 26.94
C SER A 54 1.61 -3.86 26.26
N GLU A 55 1.76 -2.75 27.00
CA GLU A 55 2.17 -1.42 26.52
C GLU A 55 3.51 -1.39 25.73
N GLY A 56 4.35 -2.42 25.86
CA GLY A 56 5.64 -2.50 25.15
C GLY A 56 5.59 -3.08 23.73
N LYS A 57 4.58 -3.88 23.34
CA LYS A 57 4.55 -4.59 22.04
C LYS A 57 3.54 -4.03 21.02
N SER A 58 2.68 -3.10 21.42
CA SER A 58 1.59 -2.55 20.60
C SER A 58 2.05 -1.77 19.36
N TRP A 59 3.21 -1.11 19.43
CA TRP A 59 3.72 -0.25 18.35
C TRP A 59 4.05 -1.03 17.08
N ASN A 60 4.65 -2.21 17.22
CA ASN A 60 5.06 -3.03 16.07
C ASN A 60 3.85 -3.58 15.31
N LEU A 61 2.82 -4.07 16.00
CA LEU A 61 1.66 -4.68 15.33
C LEU A 61 0.89 -3.65 14.48
N THR A 62 0.67 -2.45 15.03
CA THR A 62 -0.02 -1.38 14.30
C THR A 62 0.78 -0.97 13.07
N LEU A 63 2.11 -0.89 13.20
CA LEU A 63 3.01 -0.60 12.09
C LEU A 63 2.89 -1.68 11.00
N TYR A 64 2.98 -2.96 11.37
CA TYR A 64 2.86 -4.07 10.42
C TYR A 64 1.54 -4.09 9.65
N LEU A 65 0.43 -3.76 10.30
CA LEU A 65 -0.89 -3.72 9.66
C LEU A 65 -1.11 -2.50 8.77
N LEU A 66 -0.53 -1.36 9.12
CA LEU A 66 -0.66 -0.11 8.36
C LEU A 66 0.30 -0.03 7.18
N THR A 67 1.43 -0.74 7.27
CA THR A 67 2.45 -0.83 6.23
C THR A 67 1.89 -1.22 4.86
N PRO A 68 1.09 -2.30 4.73
CA PRO A 68 0.48 -2.69 3.46
C PRO A 68 -0.74 -1.83 3.06
N ILE A 69 -1.23 -0.93 3.93
CA ILE A 69 -2.41 -0.12 3.61
C ILE A 69 -2.01 1.20 2.93
N TYR A 70 -1.03 1.94 3.46
CA TYR A 70 -0.58 3.21 2.86
C TYR A 70 0.89 3.61 3.09
N ARG A 71 1.63 2.97 4.01
CA ARG A 71 2.98 3.46 4.36
C ARG A 71 4.09 3.00 3.40
N CYS A 72 4.00 1.79 2.84
CA CYS A 72 5.07 1.28 1.97
C CYS A 72 4.48 0.82 0.64
N ILE A 73 4.86 1.51 -0.45
CA ILE A 73 4.36 1.23 -1.81
C ILE A 73 4.60 -0.25 -2.19
N ILE A 74 5.77 -0.80 -1.83
CA ILE A 74 6.11 -2.20 -2.12
C ILE A 74 5.18 -3.14 -1.34
N CYS A 75 4.98 -2.93 -0.04
CA CYS A 75 4.09 -3.76 0.79
C CYS A 75 2.61 -3.61 0.41
N MET A 76 2.22 -2.45 -0.11
CA MET A 76 0.87 -2.18 -0.62
C MET A 76 0.52 -3.03 -1.84
N SER A 77 1.52 -3.50 -2.59
CA SER A 77 1.34 -4.28 -3.82
C SER A 77 0.46 -5.51 -3.61
N SER A 78 0.70 -6.30 -2.56
CA SER A 78 -0.11 -7.51 -2.30
C SER A 78 -1.52 -7.16 -1.82
N PHE A 79 -1.65 -6.23 -0.87
CA PHE A 79 -2.93 -5.85 -0.30
C PHE A 79 -3.90 -5.27 -1.34
N TRP A 80 -3.46 -4.26 -2.10
CA TRP A 80 -4.31 -3.62 -3.10
C TRP A 80 -4.56 -4.51 -4.30
N THR A 81 -3.59 -5.33 -4.74
CA THR A 81 -3.83 -6.30 -5.81
C THR A 81 -4.91 -7.31 -5.41
N ILE A 82 -4.93 -7.79 -4.17
CA ILE A 82 -6.01 -8.65 -3.67
C ILE A 82 -7.35 -7.92 -3.66
N MET A 83 -7.39 -6.65 -3.24
CA MET A 83 -8.62 -5.84 -3.29
C MET A 83 -9.15 -5.68 -4.72
N PHE A 84 -8.29 -5.38 -5.69
CA PHE A 84 -8.67 -5.24 -7.10
C PHE A 84 -9.02 -6.57 -7.76
N TRP A 85 -8.47 -7.68 -7.29
CA TRP A 85 -8.79 -9.02 -7.79
C TRP A 85 -10.26 -9.40 -7.61
N PHE A 86 -10.91 -8.91 -6.55
CA PHE A 86 -12.36 -9.11 -6.36
C PHE A 86 -13.21 -8.45 -7.46
N PHE A 87 -12.69 -7.42 -8.12
CA PHE A 87 -13.39 -6.70 -9.20
C PHE A 87 -12.90 -7.11 -10.59
N TRP A 88 -11.62 -7.45 -10.72
CA TRP A 88 -10.98 -7.82 -11.97
C TRP A 88 -10.43 -9.24 -11.86
N ASN A 89 -11.00 -10.13 -12.66
CA ASN A 89 -10.59 -11.54 -12.65
C ASN A 89 -9.27 -11.72 -13.42
N PHE A 90 -8.14 -11.67 -12.71
CA PHE A 90 -6.79 -11.88 -13.23
C PHE A 90 -6.01 -12.93 -12.41
N ASN A 91 -4.85 -13.36 -12.92
CA ASN A 91 -3.97 -14.26 -12.17
C ASN A 91 -3.31 -13.50 -11.00
N LEU A 92 -3.79 -13.76 -9.79
CA LEU A 92 -3.38 -13.04 -8.59
C LEU A 92 -1.86 -13.09 -8.36
N GLY A 93 -1.25 -14.28 -8.46
CA GLY A 93 0.18 -14.46 -8.18
C GLY A 93 1.07 -13.68 -9.14
N LEU A 94 0.76 -13.75 -10.45
CA LEU A 94 1.50 -13.01 -11.47
C LEU A 94 1.31 -11.50 -11.30
N MET A 95 0.08 -11.04 -11.03
CA MET A 95 -0.21 -9.62 -10.87
C MET A 95 0.51 -9.03 -9.66
N ILE A 96 0.55 -9.74 -8.52
CA ILE A 96 1.29 -9.29 -7.33
C ILE A 96 2.77 -9.09 -7.65
N LEU A 97 3.39 -10.03 -8.39
CA LEU A 97 4.80 -9.92 -8.78
C LEU A 97 5.05 -8.72 -9.69
N VAL A 98 4.20 -8.52 -10.71
CA VAL A 98 4.35 -7.39 -11.65
C VAL A 98 4.16 -6.06 -10.94
N VAL A 99 3.11 -5.91 -10.13
CA VAL A 99 2.83 -4.69 -9.36
C VAL A 99 3.96 -4.42 -8.34
N CYS A 100 4.46 -5.46 -7.66
CA CYS A 100 5.60 -5.34 -6.75
C CYS A 100 6.87 -4.86 -7.47
N GLY A 101 7.16 -5.41 -8.65
CA GLY A 101 8.29 -4.98 -9.48
C GLY A 101 8.18 -3.52 -9.91
N ILE A 102 7.03 -3.10 -10.43
CA ILE A 102 6.77 -1.71 -10.82
C ILE A 102 6.90 -0.78 -9.61
N ASN A 103 6.29 -1.14 -8.48
CA ASN A 103 6.33 -0.34 -7.26
C ASN A 103 7.74 -0.22 -6.68
N THR A 104 8.58 -1.25 -6.81
CA THR A 104 9.98 -1.20 -6.41
C THR A 104 10.77 -0.19 -7.25
N ILE A 105 10.55 -0.17 -8.57
CA ILE A 105 11.16 0.83 -9.46
C ILE A 105 10.69 2.24 -9.09
N ILE A 106 9.39 2.42 -8.87
CA ILE A 106 8.83 3.72 -8.48
C ILE A 106 9.41 4.18 -7.15
N THR A 107 9.48 3.31 -6.14
CA THR A 107 10.08 3.64 -4.84
C THR A 107 11.54 4.05 -5.01
N ALA A 108 12.33 3.33 -5.81
CA ALA A 108 13.71 3.71 -6.08
C ALA A 108 13.83 5.08 -6.77
N ILE A 109 12.92 5.40 -7.70
CA ILE A 109 12.88 6.72 -8.34
C ILE A 109 12.52 7.81 -7.33
N ILE A 110 11.48 7.60 -6.52
CA ILE A 110 11.04 8.55 -5.50
C ILE A 110 12.16 8.82 -4.49
N SER A 111 12.82 7.78 -3.98
CA SER A 111 13.90 7.96 -3.00
C SER A 111 15.11 8.71 -3.56
N ASN A 112 15.33 8.67 -4.87
CA ASN A 112 16.38 9.45 -5.52
C ASN A 112 15.98 10.91 -5.77
N LEU A 113 14.68 11.17 -5.99
CA LEU A 113 14.16 12.52 -6.26
C LEU A 113 13.81 13.30 -4.99
N LEU A 114 13.35 12.60 -3.96
CA LEU A 114 12.79 13.15 -2.72
C LEU A 114 13.32 12.32 -1.53
N PRO A 115 14.57 12.55 -1.09
CA PRO A 115 15.21 11.71 -0.07
C PRO A 115 14.62 11.88 1.35
N ASP A 116 13.82 12.92 1.59
CA ASP A 116 13.26 13.26 2.90
C ASP A 116 11.86 12.65 3.18
N GLU A 117 11.27 11.94 2.23
CA GLU A 117 9.94 11.30 2.31
C GLU A 117 10.01 9.77 2.12
#